data_AF-A0AAW2EU39-F1
#
_entry.id   AF-A0AAW2EU39-F1
#
_cell.length_a   1.000
_cell.length_b   1.000
_cell.length_c   1.000
_cell.angle_alpha   90.00
_cell.angle_beta   90.00
_cell.angle_gamma   90.00
#
_symmetry.space_group_name_H-M   'P 1'
#
loop_
_entity.id
_entity.type
_entity.pdbx_description
1 polymer ?
#
loop_
_entity_poly.entity_id
_entity_poly.type
_entity_poly.pdbx_seq_one_letter_code
_entity_poly.pdbx_strand_id
1 'polypeptide(L)' 'MKCSWKGRRQNFGVAKLTFIKIVKDVILEQHSSLTKKDFDNFAAEWFRFGKQRFSRESKSDVQED' A
#
# COMPACT_ATOMS: atom_id res chain seq x y z
N MET A 1 -4.47 1.75 15.29
CA MET A 1 -4.53 0.45 14.56
C MET A 1 -3.37 0.39 13.58
N LYS A 2 -2.54 -0.66 13.59
CA LYS A 2 -1.42 -0.78 12.64
C LYS A 2 -1.89 -1.50 11.37
N CYS A 3 -1.43 -1.06 10.20
CA CYS A 3 -1.76 -1.66 8.92
C CYS A 3 -0.50 -2.11 8.14
N SER A 4 -0.70 -3.05 7.23
CA SER A 4 0.31 -3.45 6.24
C SER A 4 -0.42 -3.95 4.99
N TRP A 5 0.28 -4.09 3.86
CA TRP A 5 -0.35 -4.55 2.62
C TRP A 5 -1.13 -5.87 2.81
N LYS A 6 -0.44 -6.93 3.28
CA LYS A 6 -1.02 -8.27 3.47
C LYS A 6 -1.59 -8.54 4.87
N GLY A 7 -1.42 -7.63 5.82
CA GLY A 7 -1.89 -7.81 7.21
C GLY A 7 -1.05 -8.79 8.06
N ARG A 8 0.26 -8.89 7.80
CA ARG A 8 1.15 -9.75 8.62
C ARG A 8 1.31 -9.19 10.03
N ARG A 9 1.62 -10.05 11.01
CA ARG A 9 1.82 -9.69 12.44
C ARG A 9 0.60 -8.99 13.06
N GLN A 10 -0.60 -9.54 12.82
CA GLN A 10 -1.88 -9.02 13.31
C GLN A 10 -2.21 -7.57 12.86
N ASN A 11 -1.53 -7.07 11.83
CA ASN A 11 -1.88 -5.79 11.24
C ASN A 11 -3.13 -5.92 10.36
N PHE A 12 -3.90 -4.85 10.24
CA PHE A 12 -4.95 -4.77 9.23
C PHE A 12 -4.35 -4.85 7.83
N GLY A 13 -4.93 -5.68 6.96
CA GLY A 13 -4.48 -5.88 5.58
C GLY A 13 -5.12 -4.86 4.65
N VAL A 14 -4.36 -3.88 4.17
CA VAL A 14 -4.86 -2.83 3.26
C VAL A 14 -5.43 -3.43 1.97
N ALA A 15 -4.83 -4.50 1.46
CA ALA A 15 -5.35 -5.23 0.31
C ALA A 15 -6.75 -5.84 0.50
N LYS A 16 -7.26 -5.90 1.75
CA LYS A 16 -8.61 -6.40 2.05
C LYS A 16 -9.70 -5.34 1.88
N LEU A 17 -9.34 -4.06 1.79
CA LEU A 17 -10.30 -2.97 1.59
C LEU A 17 -11.05 -3.17 0.27
N THR A 18 -12.39 -3.00 0.30
CA THR A 18 -13.24 -3.13 -0.89
C THR A 18 -12.78 -2.23 -2.02
N PHE A 19 -12.44 -0.97 -1.71
CA PHE A 19 -11.91 -0.02 -2.69
C PHE A 19 -10.64 -0.55 -3.38
N ILE A 20 -9.71 -1.15 -2.63
CA ILE A 20 -8.47 -1.70 -3.20
C ILE A 20 -8.76 -2.91 -4.11
N LYS A 21 -9.75 -3.73 -3.76
CA LYS A 21 -10.20 -4.83 -4.63
C LYS A 21 -10.76 -4.31 -5.96
N ILE A 22 -11.64 -3.30 -5.91
CA ILE A 22 -12.21 -2.67 -7.11
C ILE A 22 -11.10 -2.11 -8.01
N VAL A 23 -10.15 -1.36 -7.43
CA VAL A 23 -9.02 -0.82 -8.19
C VAL A 23 -8.17 -1.93 -8.81
N LYS A 24 -7.91 -3.00 -8.06
CA LYS A 24 -7.18 -4.18 -8.57
C LYS A 24 -7.89 -4.81 -9.77
N ASP A 25 -9.20 -5.01 -9.66
CA ASP A 25 -9.98 -5.67 -10.69
C ASP A 25 -10.01 -4.83 -11.99
N VAL A 26 -10.25 -3.52 -11.88
CA VAL A 26 -10.22 -2.59 -13.03
C VAL A 26 -8.86 -2.57 -13.72
N ILE A 27 -7.77 -2.52 -12.96
CA ILE A 27 -6.42 -2.49 -13.52
C ILE A 27 -6.08 -3.81 -14.23
N LEU A 28 -6.43 -4.95 -13.65
CA LEU A 28 -6.15 -6.26 -14.24
C LEU A 28 -7.03 -6.54 -15.47
N GLU A 29 -8.24 -5.98 -15.53
CA GLU A 29 -9.11 -6.04 -16.70
C GLU A 29 -8.53 -5.23 -17.87
N GLN A 30 -8.02 -4.02 -17.61
CA GLN A 30 -7.46 -3.15 -18.65
C GLN A 30 -6.04 -3.57 -19.10
N HIS A 31 -5.29 -4.25 -18.23
CA HIS A 31 -3.89 -4.61 -18.49
C HIS A 31 -3.69 -6.12 -18.38
N SER A 32 -4.02 -6.84 -19.46
CA SER A 32 -3.96 -8.30 -19.54
C SER A 32 -2.56 -8.91 -19.33
N SER A 33 -1.49 -8.13 -19.55
CA SER A 33 -0.10 -8.53 -19.28
C SER A 33 0.27 -8.46 -17.80
N LEU A 34 -0.54 -7.81 -16.96
CA LEU A 34 -0.28 -7.65 -15.54
C LEU A 34 -0.91 -8.80 -14.76
N THR A 35 -0.12 -9.53 -13.97
CA THR A 35 -0.69 -10.58 -13.11
C THR A 35 -1.17 -10.03 -11.78
N LYS A 36 -2.05 -10.78 -11.10
CA LYS A 36 -2.46 -10.50 -9.70
C LYS A 36 -1.26 -10.35 -8.76
N LYS A 37 -0.18 -11.11 -9.01
CA LYS A 37 1.04 -11.10 -8.21
C LYS A 37 1.83 -9.82 -8.46
N ASP A 38 1.94 -9.39 -9.72
CA ASP A 38 2.63 -8.15 -10.08
C ASP A 38 1.95 -6.94 -9.45
N PHE A 39 0.62 -6.87 -9.57
CA PHE A 39 -0.17 -5.85 -8.89
C PHE A 39 0.11 -5.82 -7.38
N ASP A 40 0.05 -6.97 -6.71
CA ASP A 40 0.28 -7.04 -5.26
C ASP A 40 1.70 -6.63 -4.87
N ASN A 41 2.70 -6.92 -5.72
CA ASN A 41 4.08 -6.51 -5.48
C ASN A 41 4.25 -4.99 -5.66
N PHE A 42 3.78 -4.44 -6.77
CA PHE A 42 3.88 -3.01 -7.07
C PHE A 42 3.13 -2.17 -6.04
N ALA A 43 1.90 -2.55 -5.69
CA ALA A 43 1.13 -1.84 -4.69
C ALA A 43 1.82 -1.90 -3.30
N ALA A 44 2.34 -3.07 -2.90
CA ALA A 44 3.07 -3.19 -1.64
C ALA A 44 4.29 -2.27 -1.56
N GLU A 45 5.07 -2.19 -2.65
CA GLU A 45 6.22 -1.29 -2.73
C GLU A 45 5.80 0.17 -2.75
N TRP A 46 4.76 0.51 -3.50
CA TRP A 46 4.26 1.88 -3.57
C TRP A 46 3.80 2.40 -2.20
N PHE A 47 3.03 1.60 -1.45
CA PHE A 47 2.64 1.94 -0.08
C PHE A 47 3.84 1.99 0.87
N ARG A 48 4.85 1.13 0.70
CA ARG A 48 6.09 1.19 1.50
C ARG A 48 6.81 2.51 1.27
N PHE A 49 6.96 2.95 0.01
CA PHE A 49 7.57 4.22 -0.33
C PHE A 49 6.75 5.42 0.15
N GLY A 50 5.43 5.37 0.00
CA GLY A 50 4.52 6.40 0.54
C GLY A 50 4.67 6.57 2.05
N LYS A 51 4.69 5.46 2.79
CA LYS A 51 4.96 5.46 4.24
C LYS A 51 6.33 6.05 4.57
N GLN A 52 7.36 5.72 3.80
CA GLN A 52 8.71 6.25 4.01
C GLN A 52 8.77 7.77 3.79
N ARG A 53 8.12 8.30 2.75
CA ARG A 53 8.02 9.75 2.50
C ARG A 53 7.29 10.45 3.64
N PHE A 54 6.09 9.98 3.99
CA PHE A 54 5.32 10.51 5.11
C PHE A 54 6.13 10.50 6.42
N SER A 55 6.82 9.40 6.72
CA SER A 55 7.62 9.32 7.95
C SER A 55 8.84 10.24 7.96
N ARG A 56 9.33 10.70 6.79
CA ARG A 56 10.40 11.70 6.71
C ARG A 56 9.83 13.09 6.95
N GLU A 57 8.72 13.41 6.29
CA GLU A 57 8.00 14.69 6.43
C GLU A 57 7.50 14.89 7.87
N SER A 58 6.90 13.88 8.49
CA SER A 58 6.43 13.97 9.88
C SER A 58 7.56 13.99 10.92
N LYS A 59 8.81 13.70 10.53
CA LYS A 59 9.98 13.80 11.43
C LYS A 59 10.69 15.15 11.32
N SER A 60 10.57 15.85 10.19
CA SER A 60 11.03 17.23 10.07
C SER A 60 10.22 18.21 10.92
N ASP A 61 9.00 17.85 11.33
CA ASP A 61 8.14 18.70 12.17
C ASP A 61 8.38 18.55 13.69
N VAL A 62 9.35 17.73 14.14
CA VAL A 62 9.62 17.46 15.57
C VAL A 62 11.00 17.99 15.99
N GLN A 63 11.47 19.07 15.37
CA GLN A 63 12.75 19.69 15.73
C GLN A 63 12.62 21.22 15.87
N GLU A 64 11.75 21.64 16.79
CA GLU A 64 11.85 22.91 17.52
C GLU A 64 11.60 22.61 19.00
N ASP A 65 12.68 22.59 19.79
CA ASP A 65 12.83 23.04 21.19
C ASP A 65 14.27 22.73 21.66
#